data_AF-A0A8K1LFN9-F1
#
_entry.id   AF-A0A8K1LFN9-F1
#
_cell.length_a   1.000
_cell.length_b   1.000
_cell.length_c   1.000
_cell.angle_alpha   90.00
_cell.angle_beta   90.00
_cell.angle_gamma   90.00
#
_symmetry.space_group_name_H-M   'P 1'
#
loop_
_entity.id
_entity.type
_entity.pdbx_description
1 polymer ?
#
loop_
_entity_poly.entity_id
_entity_poly.type
_entity_poly.pdbx_seq_one_letter_code
_entity_poly.pdbx_strand_id
1 'polypeptide(L)'
;MLQPSNYSLVLFMQFLLLSYDLFVNSFSELLRTAPAVQLVLFIIQDIAIVFNVIIVFLMFFNTYVFQAGLVNLLFHKFKGTILLSAAYLALSISFHVWIMNLRWRDSGRFIWTEGLQTLFVFQRLGRHRSSAPLQVLLFLNGWYCATYFLLEAFVFVYKGLLLPYPVSNLVLDVVLLLLYLGIEATRIFFGSKGNLCQRKVPLSLSLALTVPAAVLAVYYLLLQTYSLRLEAFLSAILLLFYGLELLLGFLALLSFSSTDPY
;
A
#
# COMPACT_ATOMS: atom_id res chain seq x y z
N MET A 1 -11.88 27.03 22.51
CA MET A 1 -10.67 26.50 21.85
C MET A 1 -10.42 25.08 22.34
N LEU A 2 -10.79 24.07 21.55
CA LEU A 2 -10.41 22.68 21.83
C LEU A 2 -8.91 22.51 21.55
N GLN A 3 -8.16 21.96 22.50
CA GLN A 3 -6.73 21.69 22.35
C GLN A 3 -6.49 20.68 21.20
N PRO A 4 -5.42 20.85 20.40
CA PRO A 4 -5.11 19.99 19.24
C PRO A 4 -4.88 18.51 19.59
N SER A 5 -4.62 18.17 20.86
CA SER A 5 -4.44 16.79 21.33
C SER A 5 -5.69 15.91 21.15
N ASN A 6 -6.89 16.49 21.23
CA ASN A 6 -8.13 15.71 21.21
C ASN A 6 -8.49 15.22 19.80
N TYR A 7 -8.16 16.01 18.77
CA TYR A 7 -8.40 15.63 17.38
C TYR A 7 -7.47 14.50 16.92
N SER A 8 -6.22 14.48 17.42
CA SER A 8 -5.28 13.40 17.13
C SER A 8 -5.77 12.05 17.68
N LEU A 9 -6.34 12.04 18.89
CA LEU A 9 -6.92 10.83 19.48
C LEU A 9 -8.14 10.33 18.72
N VAL A 10 -9.06 11.24 18.34
CA VAL A 10 -10.25 10.86 17.54
C VAL A 10 -9.84 10.30 16.18
N LEU A 11 -8.88 10.93 15.51
CA LEU A 11 -8.34 10.44 14.24
C LEU A 11 -7.70 9.05 14.39
N PHE A 12 -6.92 8.84 15.46
CA PHE A 12 -6.32 7.54 15.76
C PHE A 12 -7.38 6.45 15.97
N MET A 13 -8.45 6.75 16.72
CA MET A 13 -9.58 5.84 16.89
C MET A 13 -10.27 5.51 15.55
N GLN A 14 -10.48 6.51 14.67
CA GLN A 14 -11.05 6.27 13.35
C GLN A 14 -10.17 5.38 12.47
N PHE A 15 -8.85 5.58 12.50
CA PHE A 15 -7.89 4.73 11.78
C PHE A 15 -7.87 3.29 12.30
N LEU A 16 -7.99 3.12 13.62
CA LEU A 16 -8.08 1.79 14.23
C LEU A 16 -9.35 1.06 13.79
N LEU A 17 -10.51 1.73 13.84
CA LEU A 17 -11.79 1.16 13.38
C LEU A 17 -11.76 0.81 11.88
N LEU A 18 -11.15 1.67 11.05
CA LEU A 18 -10.99 1.41 9.62
C LEU A 18 -10.05 0.23 9.33
N SER A 19 -8.96 0.12 10.10
CA SER A 19 -8.02 -0.98 10.00
C SER A 19 -8.65 -2.31 10.41
N TYR A 20 -9.53 -2.29 11.43
CA TYR A 20 -10.33 -3.45 11.82
C TYR A 20 -11.32 -3.85 10.72
N ASP A 21 -12.04 -2.90 10.12
CA ASP A 21 -12.94 -3.16 8.99
C ASP A 21 -12.21 -3.80 7.80
N LEU A 22 -11.06 -3.24 7.41
CA LEU A 22 -10.23 -3.79 6.34
C LEU A 22 -9.74 -5.20 6.67
N PHE A 23 -9.36 -5.44 7.94
CA PHE A 23 -8.93 -6.75 8.42
C PHE A 23 -10.06 -7.79 8.28
N VAL A 24 -11.27 -7.50 8.77
CA VAL A 24 -12.38 -8.46 8.66
C VAL A 24 -12.75 -8.71 7.19
N ASN A 25 -12.79 -7.67 6.36
CA ASN A 25 -13.03 -7.81 4.92
C ASN A 25 -11.98 -8.68 4.21
N SER A 26 -10.73 -8.66 4.66
CA SER A 26 -9.64 -9.42 4.02
C SER A 26 -9.53 -10.86 4.53
N PHE A 27 -9.75 -11.07 5.84
CA PHE A 27 -9.40 -12.33 6.52
C PHE A 27 -10.61 -13.16 6.94
N SER A 28 -11.84 -12.62 6.91
CA SER A 28 -13.05 -13.37 7.30
C SER A 28 -13.28 -14.64 6.50
N GLU A 29 -12.80 -14.70 5.25
CA GLU A 29 -12.90 -15.87 4.38
C GLU A 29 -12.07 -17.06 4.90
N LEU A 30 -10.98 -16.82 5.64
CA LEU A 30 -10.17 -17.89 6.26
C LEU A 30 -10.96 -18.66 7.33
N LEU A 31 -11.97 -18.03 7.92
CA LEU A 31 -12.81 -18.59 8.97
C LEU A 31 -14.10 -19.22 8.44
N ARG A 32 -14.20 -19.43 7.11
CA ARG A 32 -15.38 -20.02 6.45
C ARG A 32 -15.80 -21.37 7.03
N THR A 33 -14.84 -22.17 7.51
CA THR A 33 -15.11 -23.49 8.10
C THR A 33 -15.86 -23.41 9.43
N ALA A 34 -15.84 -22.25 10.10
CA ALA A 34 -16.50 -21.98 11.37
C ALA A 34 -17.52 -20.82 11.22
N PRO A 35 -18.70 -21.07 10.64
CA PRO A 35 -19.67 -20.01 10.29
C PRO A 35 -20.14 -19.19 11.50
N ALA A 36 -20.19 -19.79 12.69
CA ALA A 36 -20.52 -19.07 13.93
C ALA A 36 -19.46 -18.01 14.30
N VAL A 37 -18.18 -18.31 14.14
CA VAL A 37 -17.08 -17.36 14.39
C VAL A 37 -17.10 -16.25 13.34
N GLN A 38 -17.37 -16.61 12.08
CA GLN A 38 -17.51 -15.64 10.99
C GLN A 38 -18.68 -14.66 11.24
N LEU A 39 -19.82 -15.16 11.72
CA LEU A 39 -20.97 -14.32 12.09
C LEU A 39 -20.61 -13.31 13.19
N VAL A 40 -19.92 -13.76 14.25
CA VAL A 40 -19.49 -12.88 15.34
C VAL A 40 -18.57 -11.77 14.82
N LEU A 41 -17.62 -12.10 13.95
CA LEU A 41 -16.74 -11.09 13.35
C LEU A 41 -17.50 -10.04 12.53
N PHE A 42 -18.50 -10.46 11.75
CA PHE A 42 -19.34 -9.53 11.00
C PHE A 42 -20.19 -8.64 11.90
N ILE A 43 -20.74 -9.17 13.00
CA ILE A 43 -21.47 -8.35 13.98
C ILE A 43 -20.55 -7.30 14.60
N ILE A 44 -19.34 -7.68 15.01
CA ILE A 44 -18.37 -6.74 15.57
C ILE A 44 -17.95 -5.69 14.54
N GLN A 45 -17.76 -6.08 13.27
CA GLN A 45 -17.47 -5.17 12.17
C GLN A 45 -18.61 -4.16 11.95
N ASP A 46 -19.86 -4.61 11.87
CA ASP A 46 -21.01 -3.72 11.67
C ASP A 46 -21.14 -2.71 12.82
N ILE A 47 -20.93 -3.16 14.07
CA ILE A 47 -20.88 -2.29 15.25
C ILE A 47 -19.75 -1.26 15.12
N ALA A 48 -18.55 -1.69 14.70
CA ALA A 48 -17.39 -0.81 14.52
C ALA A 48 -17.63 0.26 13.43
N ILE A 49 -18.29 -0.11 12.31
CA ILE A 49 -18.68 0.83 11.25
C ILE A 49 -19.69 1.84 11.79
N VAL A 50 -20.70 1.40 12.55
CA VAL A 50 -21.67 2.30 13.19
C VAL A 50 -20.97 3.28 14.15
N PHE A 51 -20.04 2.79 14.98
CA PHE A 51 -19.24 3.68 15.84
C PHE A 51 -18.43 4.69 15.04
N ASN A 52 -17.82 4.29 13.92
CA ASN A 52 -17.08 5.19 13.06
C ASN A 52 -17.99 6.32 12.54
N VAL A 53 -19.19 5.98 12.07
CA VAL A 53 -20.21 6.94 11.63
C VAL A 53 -20.64 7.88 12.77
N ILE A 54 -20.87 7.36 13.97
CA ILE A 54 -21.21 8.18 15.16
C ILE A 54 -20.09 9.17 15.46
N ILE A 55 -18.82 8.73 15.43
CA ILE A 55 -17.67 9.62 15.67
C ILE A 55 -17.63 10.74 14.63
N VAL A 56 -17.88 10.44 13.35
CA VAL A 56 -17.97 11.47 12.29
C VAL A 56 -19.08 12.48 12.60
N PHE A 57 -20.24 12.03 13.05
CA PHE A 57 -21.34 12.94 13.46
C PHE A 57 -21.00 13.78 14.69
N LEU A 58 -20.37 13.19 15.72
CA LEU A 58 -19.91 13.94 16.90
C LEU A 58 -18.89 15.02 16.53
N MET A 59 -18.01 14.73 15.56
CA MET A 59 -17.05 15.70 15.05
C MET A 59 -17.75 16.87 14.34
N PHE A 60 -18.85 16.63 13.62
CA PHE A 60 -19.66 17.70 13.03
C PHE A 60 -20.27 18.62 14.07
N PHE A 61 -20.84 18.08 15.15
CA PHE A 61 -21.44 18.88 16.24
C PHE A 61 -20.42 19.76 16.97
N ASN A 62 -19.16 19.32 17.03
CA ASN A 62 -18.08 20.06 17.68
C ASN A 62 -17.44 21.16 16.80
N THR A 63 -17.92 21.37 15.57
CA THR A 63 -17.40 22.43 14.69
C THR A 63 -18.00 23.80 14.99
N TYR A 64 -17.19 24.86 14.83
CA TYR A 64 -17.65 26.25 14.98
C TYR A 64 -18.80 26.61 14.02
N VAL A 65 -18.84 26.03 12.83
CA VAL A 65 -19.91 26.26 11.83
C VAL A 65 -21.25 25.74 12.35
N PHE A 66 -21.26 24.60 13.04
CA PHE A 66 -22.45 24.06 13.67
C PHE A 66 -22.87 24.92 14.88
N GLN A 67 -21.92 25.34 15.71
CA GLN A 67 -22.17 26.22 16.86
C GLN A 67 -22.71 27.60 16.46
N ALA A 68 -22.32 28.11 15.30
CA ALA A 68 -22.83 29.36 14.73
C ALA A 68 -24.25 29.24 14.13
N GLY A 69 -24.85 28.05 14.12
CA GLY A 69 -26.21 27.82 13.58
C GLY A 69 -26.28 27.61 12.07
N LEU A 70 -25.14 27.54 11.36
CA LEU A 70 -25.09 27.33 9.90
C LEU A 70 -25.18 25.83 9.52
N VAL A 71 -26.15 25.12 10.09
CA VAL A 71 -26.30 23.67 9.93
C VAL A 71 -26.58 23.27 8.47
N ASN A 72 -27.36 24.06 7.72
CA ASN A 72 -27.67 23.80 6.32
C ASN A 72 -26.43 23.82 5.42
N LEU A 73 -25.45 24.70 5.71
CA LEU A 73 -24.19 24.77 4.97
C LEU A 73 -23.36 23.50 5.18
N LEU A 74 -23.36 22.98 6.42
CA LEU A 74 -22.62 21.78 6.78
C LEU A 74 -23.20 20.54 6.08
N PHE A 75 -24.52 20.37 6.11
CA PHE A 75 -25.17 19.26 5.40
C PHE A 75 -24.95 19.33 3.90
N HIS A 76 -25.02 20.51 3.28
CA HIS A 76 -24.76 20.63 1.85
C HIS A 76 -23.32 20.25 1.49
N LYS A 77 -22.35 20.66 2.32
CA LYS A 77 -20.93 20.38 2.09
C LYS A 77 -20.55 18.91 2.30
N PHE A 78 -21.15 18.24 3.27
CA PHE A 78 -20.80 16.87 3.67
C PHE A 78 -21.84 15.80 3.28
N LYS A 79 -22.88 16.16 2.51
CA LYS A 79 -23.93 15.24 2.05
C LYS A 79 -23.35 13.98 1.40
N GLY A 80 -22.29 14.12 0.61
CA GLY A 80 -21.61 13.00 -0.04
C GLY A 80 -21.03 12.00 0.96
N THR A 81 -20.33 12.49 1.99
CA THR A 81 -19.74 11.63 3.04
C THR A 81 -20.80 10.90 3.86
N ILE A 82 -21.88 11.58 4.21
CA ILE A 82 -23.00 10.97 4.95
C ILE A 82 -23.70 9.91 4.10
N LEU A 83 -24.02 10.23 2.84
CA LEU A 83 -24.68 9.28 1.94
C LEU A 83 -23.78 8.06 1.66
N LEU A 84 -22.48 8.29 1.44
CA LEU A 84 -21.51 7.23 1.19
C LEU A 84 -21.36 6.29 2.39
N SER A 85 -21.25 6.84 3.60
CA SER A 85 -21.13 6.02 4.82
C SER A 85 -22.41 5.23 5.12
N ALA A 86 -23.59 5.81 4.91
CA ALA A 86 -24.86 5.11 5.03
C ALA A 86 -25.02 4.00 3.98
N ALA A 87 -24.66 4.29 2.72
CA ALA A 87 -24.67 3.29 1.66
C ALA A 87 -23.68 2.14 1.93
N TYR A 88 -22.49 2.46 2.43
CA TYR A 88 -21.49 1.47 2.82
C TYR A 88 -22.01 0.53 3.91
N LEU A 89 -22.56 1.08 4.99
CA LEU A 89 -23.13 0.29 6.08
C LEU A 89 -24.27 -0.62 5.57
N ALA A 90 -25.18 -0.08 4.75
CA ALA A 90 -26.29 -0.85 4.20
C ALA A 90 -25.82 -2.00 3.30
N LEU A 91 -24.83 -1.74 2.43
CA LEU A 91 -24.23 -2.77 1.58
C LEU A 91 -23.50 -3.83 2.39
N SER A 92 -22.74 -3.43 3.41
CA SER A 92 -22.01 -4.34 4.29
C SER A 92 -22.96 -5.28 5.04
N ILE A 93 -24.00 -4.76 5.69
CA ILE A 93 -25.02 -5.58 6.36
C ILE A 93 -25.72 -6.51 5.38
N SER A 94 -26.11 -6.00 4.20
CA SER A 94 -26.78 -6.81 3.17
C SER A 94 -25.89 -7.97 2.71
N PHE A 95 -24.60 -7.71 2.52
CA PHE A 95 -23.61 -8.72 2.17
C PHE A 95 -23.41 -9.74 3.28
N HIS A 96 -23.25 -9.30 4.54
CA HIS A 96 -23.08 -10.18 5.70
C HIS A 96 -24.30 -11.11 5.89
N VAL A 97 -25.52 -10.57 5.76
CA VAL A 97 -26.75 -11.36 5.83
C VAL A 97 -26.81 -12.38 4.70
N TRP A 98 -26.52 -11.96 3.46
CA TRP A 98 -26.56 -12.84 2.30
C TRP A 98 -25.55 -13.98 2.42
N ILE A 99 -24.29 -13.67 2.74
CA ILE A 99 -23.23 -14.67 2.82
C ILE A 99 -23.46 -15.66 3.97
N MET A 100 -23.98 -15.19 5.11
CA MET A 100 -24.30 -16.05 6.24
C MET A 100 -25.50 -16.95 5.96
N ASN A 101 -26.53 -16.46 5.27
CA ASN A 101 -27.66 -17.30 4.86
C ASN A 101 -27.23 -18.45 3.94
N LEU A 102 -26.33 -18.18 2.99
CA LEU A 102 -25.82 -19.21 2.08
C LEU A 102 -24.90 -20.22 2.77
N ARG A 103 -24.11 -19.80 3.76
CA ARG A 103 -23.09 -20.64 4.44
C ARG A 103 -23.60 -21.36 5.69
N TRP A 104 -24.76 -20.97 6.23
CA TRP A 104 -25.24 -21.48 7.52
C TRP A 104 -25.46 -23.00 7.53
N ARG A 105 -25.96 -23.57 6.41
CA ARG A 105 -26.25 -25.00 6.31
C ARG A 105 -25.08 -25.81 5.71
N ASP A 106 -24.33 -25.24 4.78
CA ASP A 106 -23.22 -25.89 4.08
C ASP A 106 -21.97 -24.99 4.03
N SER A 107 -21.17 -25.00 5.10
CA SER A 107 -19.94 -24.18 5.21
C SER A 107 -18.84 -24.57 4.20
N GLY A 108 -18.87 -25.82 3.73
CA GLY A 108 -17.91 -26.36 2.76
C GLY A 108 -18.18 -25.97 1.30
N ARG A 109 -19.41 -25.53 0.98
CA ARG A 109 -19.81 -25.27 -0.41
C ARG A 109 -19.18 -23.97 -0.90
N PHE A 110 -18.43 -24.04 -1.98
CA PHE A 110 -17.83 -22.85 -2.58
C PHE A 110 -18.92 -22.07 -3.32
N ILE A 111 -19.33 -20.94 -2.74
CA ILE A 111 -20.41 -20.12 -3.26
C ILE A 111 -19.83 -19.18 -4.33
N TRP A 112 -19.85 -19.63 -5.58
CA TRP A 112 -19.71 -18.74 -6.75
C TRP A 112 -21.10 -18.49 -7.32
N THR A 113 -21.75 -17.42 -6.88
CA THR A 113 -22.96 -16.92 -7.56
C THR A 113 -22.59 -16.22 -8.86
N GLU A 114 -23.50 -16.21 -9.83
CA GLU A 114 -23.35 -15.50 -11.13
C GLU A 114 -22.85 -14.04 -10.97
N GLY A 115 -23.28 -13.35 -9.91
CA GLY A 115 -22.82 -12.00 -9.54
C GLY A 115 -21.34 -11.92 -9.11
N LEU A 116 -20.86 -12.93 -8.36
CA LEU A 116 -19.45 -13.02 -7.97
C LEU A 116 -18.59 -13.47 -9.16
N GLN A 117 -19.12 -14.33 -10.02
CA GLN A 117 -18.44 -14.72 -11.26
C GLN A 117 -18.34 -13.56 -12.24
N THR A 118 -19.37 -12.72 -12.38
CA THR A 118 -19.31 -11.51 -13.22
C THR A 118 -18.33 -10.49 -12.65
N LEU A 119 -18.37 -10.18 -11.35
CA LEU A 119 -17.37 -9.33 -10.71
C LEU A 119 -15.95 -9.89 -10.86
N PHE A 120 -15.79 -11.20 -10.70
CA PHE A 120 -14.53 -11.88 -10.91
C PHE A 120 -14.06 -11.81 -12.36
N VAL A 121 -14.96 -11.99 -13.34
CA VAL A 121 -14.66 -11.87 -14.77
C VAL A 121 -14.30 -10.43 -15.11
N PHE A 122 -14.97 -9.41 -14.57
CA PHE A 122 -14.57 -8.01 -14.75
C PHE A 122 -13.23 -7.69 -14.10
N GLN A 123 -12.98 -8.19 -12.90
CA GLN A 123 -11.66 -8.11 -12.24
C GLN A 123 -10.56 -8.81 -13.07
N ARG A 124 -10.90 -9.90 -13.77
CA ARG A 124 -9.94 -10.70 -14.57
C ARG A 124 -9.79 -10.22 -16.00
N LEU A 125 -10.79 -9.53 -16.56
CA LEU A 125 -10.71 -8.79 -17.82
C LEU A 125 -9.73 -7.63 -17.72
N GLY A 126 -9.54 -7.06 -16.51
CA GLY A 126 -8.45 -6.12 -16.21
C GLY A 126 -7.09 -6.78 -15.94
N ARG A 127 -6.99 -8.11 -15.95
CA ARG A 127 -5.81 -8.86 -15.49
C ARG A 127 -5.18 -9.62 -16.65
N HIS A 128 -4.40 -8.92 -17.46
CA HIS A 128 -3.28 -9.57 -18.13
C HIS A 128 -2.41 -10.23 -17.06
N ARG A 129 -1.96 -11.46 -17.32
CA ARG A 129 -1.29 -12.42 -16.42
C ARG A 129 0.10 -11.96 -15.92
N SER A 130 0.20 -10.72 -15.44
CA SER A 130 1.34 -10.16 -14.72
C SER A 130 1.14 -10.36 -13.22
N SER A 131 2.22 -10.41 -12.46
CA SER A 131 2.12 -10.44 -11.00
C SER A 131 1.74 -9.04 -10.50
N ALA A 132 0.45 -8.87 -10.19
CA ALA A 132 -0.10 -7.62 -9.66
C ALA A 132 0.66 -7.06 -8.44
N PRO A 133 1.02 -7.85 -7.41
CA PRO A 133 1.73 -7.30 -6.25
C PRO A 133 3.14 -6.81 -6.61
N LEU A 134 3.85 -7.49 -7.52
CA LEU A 134 5.15 -7.02 -8.02
C LEU A 134 5.01 -5.70 -8.78
N GLN A 135 3.95 -5.54 -9.58
CA GLN A 135 3.73 -4.31 -10.35
C GLN A 135 3.45 -3.12 -9.42
N VAL A 136 2.68 -3.33 -8.36
CA VAL A 136 2.42 -2.32 -7.34
C VAL A 136 3.72 -1.93 -6.63
N LEU A 137 4.56 -2.91 -6.25
CA LEU A 137 5.85 -2.63 -5.63
C LEU A 137 6.78 -1.84 -6.56
N LEU A 138 6.95 -2.26 -7.82
CA LEU A 138 7.79 -1.54 -8.79
C LEU A 138 7.31 -0.10 -9.02
N PHE A 139 5.99 0.13 -9.01
CA PHE A 139 5.42 1.47 -9.13
C PHE A 139 5.72 2.33 -7.89
N LEU A 140 5.49 1.79 -6.69
CA LEU A 140 5.80 2.48 -5.44
C LEU A 140 7.30 2.78 -5.30
N ASN A 141 8.13 1.81 -5.68
CA ASN A 141 9.59 1.96 -5.66
C ASN A 141 10.05 3.02 -6.67
N GLY A 142 9.39 3.16 -7.83
CA GLY A 142 9.67 4.26 -8.76
C GLY A 142 9.51 5.65 -8.13
N TRP A 143 8.41 5.88 -7.41
CA TRP A 143 8.20 7.14 -6.66
C TRP A 143 9.17 7.30 -5.50
N TYR A 144 9.40 6.22 -4.75
CA TYR A 144 10.32 6.21 -3.63
C TYR A 144 11.75 6.54 -4.07
N CYS A 145 12.27 5.88 -5.10
CA CYS A 145 13.58 6.17 -5.71
C CYS A 145 13.68 7.63 -6.18
N ALA A 146 12.64 8.16 -6.84
CA ALA A 146 12.64 9.57 -7.24
C ALA A 146 12.80 10.50 -6.04
N THR A 147 12.08 10.25 -4.94
CA THR A 147 12.23 11.02 -3.69
C THR A 147 13.59 10.81 -3.02
N TYR A 148 14.12 9.58 -3.04
CA TYR A 148 15.42 9.22 -2.48
C TYR A 148 16.54 10.05 -3.13
N PHE A 149 16.64 10.02 -4.47
CA PHE A 149 17.69 10.75 -5.19
C PHE A 149 17.57 12.27 -5.04
N LEU A 150 16.35 12.80 -4.97
CA LEU A 150 16.11 14.23 -4.73
C LEU A 150 16.58 14.66 -3.33
N LEU A 151 16.22 13.88 -2.30
CA LEU A 151 16.64 14.15 -0.92
C LEU A 151 18.15 13.99 -0.77
N GLU A 152 18.75 12.95 -1.36
CA GLU A 152 20.20 12.75 -1.36
C GLU A 152 20.94 13.93 -2.00
N ALA A 153 20.45 14.43 -3.14
CA ALA A 153 21.05 15.61 -3.77
C ALA A 153 21.07 16.83 -2.83
N PHE A 154 19.96 17.08 -2.10
CA PHE A 154 19.92 18.15 -1.11
C PHE A 154 20.85 17.89 0.08
N VAL A 155 20.91 16.66 0.55
CA VAL A 155 21.80 16.25 1.65
C VAL A 155 23.27 16.42 1.25
N PHE A 156 23.65 16.10 0.01
CA PHE A 156 25.00 16.35 -0.49
C PHE A 156 25.36 17.83 -0.52
N VAL A 157 24.44 18.71 -0.93
CA VAL A 157 24.65 20.17 -0.86
C VAL A 157 24.85 20.60 0.59
N TYR A 158 24.01 20.11 1.52
CA TYR A 158 24.15 20.36 2.94
C TYR A 158 25.52 19.91 3.49
N LYS A 159 25.94 18.69 3.17
CA LYS A 159 27.22 18.12 3.61
C LYS A 159 28.41 18.90 3.05
N GLY A 160 28.36 19.29 1.78
CA GLY A 160 29.44 20.04 1.13
C GLY A 160 29.61 21.46 1.67
N LEU A 161 28.55 22.07 2.22
CA LEU A 161 28.60 23.41 2.79
C LEU A 161 28.99 23.44 4.27
N LEU A 162 28.54 22.46 5.06
CA LEU A 162 28.62 22.52 6.53
C LEU A 162 29.58 21.52 7.16
N LEU A 163 29.86 20.39 6.50
CA LEU A 163 30.76 19.38 7.03
C LEU A 163 32.13 19.47 6.36
N PRO A 164 33.23 19.18 7.07
CA PRO A 164 34.55 19.07 6.48
C PRO A 164 34.64 17.78 5.64
N TYR A 165 34.03 17.81 4.46
CA TYR A 165 33.99 16.68 3.52
C TYR A 165 35.23 16.71 2.60
N PRO A 166 36.08 15.68 2.61
CA PRO A 166 37.21 15.61 1.67
C PRO A 166 36.71 15.61 0.22
N VAL A 167 37.23 16.52 -0.61
CA VAL A 167 36.76 16.73 -1.99
C VAL A 167 36.82 15.46 -2.83
N SER A 168 37.85 14.62 -2.64
CA SER A 168 37.99 13.32 -3.32
C SER A 168 36.83 12.38 -3.05
N ASN A 169 36.38 12.32 -1.79
CA ASN A 169 35.30 11.43 -1.38
C ASN A 169 33.96 12.00 -1.86
N LEU A 170 33.77 13.32 -1.78
CA LEU A 170 32.55 13.96 -2.27
C LEU A 170 32.32 13.69 -3.75
N VAL A 171 33.38 13.79 -4.56
CA VAL A 171 33.31 13.49 -6.00
C VAL A 171 32.96 12.02 -6.23
N LEU A 172 33.60 11.09 -5.51
CA LEU A 172 33.29 9.66 -5.60
C LEU A 172 31.81 9.40 -5.27
N ASP A 173 31.31 9.96 -4.17
CA ASP A 173 29.95 9.75 -3.69
C ASP A 173 28.90 10.31 -4.67
N VAL A 174 29.18 11.46 -5.30
CA VAL A 174 28.30 12.03 -6.33
C VAL A 174 28.31 11.20 -7.62
N VAL A 175 29.48 10.70 -8.05
CA VAL A 175 29.59 9.83 -9.23
C VAL A 175 28.84 8.51 -9.00
N LEU A 176 28.98 7.92 -7.80
CA LEU A 176 28.23 6.73 -7.42
C LEU A 176 26.72 6.98 -7.40
N LEU A 177 26.28 8.19 -7.02
CA LEU A 177 24.85 8.53 -6.95
C LEU A 177 24.24 8.59 -8.36
N LEU A 178 24.97 9.17 -9.31
CA LEU A 178 24.57 9.22 -10.71
C LEU A 178 24.55 7.83 -11.35
N LEU A 179 25.56 7.00 -11.06
CA LEU A 179 25.57 5.60 -11.51
C LEU A 179 24.38 4.84 -10.93
N TYR A 180 24.10 5.03 -9.65
CA TYR A 180 23.01 4.38 -8.95
C TYR A 180 21.65 4.75 -9.54
N LEU A 181 21.43 6.03 -9.85
CA LEU A 181 20.23 6.50 -10.53
C LEU A 181 20.01 5.79 -11.87
N GLY A 182 21.06 5.63 -12.68
CA GLY A 182 20.99 4.92 -13.96
C GLY A 182 20.62 3.45 -13.80
N ILE A 183 21.21 2.77 -12.81
CA ILE A 183 20.90 1.37 -12.49
C ILE A 183 19.45 1.25 -12.01
N GLU A 184 18.98 2.12 -11.12
CA GLU A 184 17.59 2.08 -10.64
C GLU A 184 16.57 2.32 -11.75
N ALA A 185 16.79 3.34 -12.59
CA ALA A 185 15.90 3.64 -13.69
C ALA A 185 15.79 2.47 -14.68
N THR A 186 16.92 1.85 -15.04
CA THR A 186 16.94 0.69 -15.94
C THR A 186 16.30 -0.54 -15.30
N ARG A 187 16.60 -0.81 -14.01
CA ARG A 187 16.02 -1.90 -13.23
C ARG A 187 14.49 -1.80 -13.22
N ILE A 188 13.92 -0.68 -12.78
CA ILE A 188 12.47 -0.50 -12.66
C ILE A 188 11.77 -0.54 -14.04
N PHE A 189 12.40 0.04 -15.07
CA PHE A 189 11.88 0.01 -16.44
C PHE A 189 11.76 -1.43 -16.96
N PHE A 190 12.85 -2.21 -16.89
CA PHE A 190 12.85 -3.60 -17.35
C PHE A 190 11.99 -4.49 -16.47
N GLY A 191 11.94 -4.26 -15.17
CA GLY A 191 11.07 -5.01 -14.24
C GLY A 191 9.60 -4.82 -14.58
N SER A 192 9.17 -3.57 -14.79
CA SER A 192 7.79 -3.24 -15.15
C SER A 192 7.41 -3.79 -16.53
N LYS A 193 8.28 -3.61 -17.54
CA LYS A 193 8.03 -4.14 -18.88
C LYS A 193 8.05 -5.67 -18.90
N GLY A 194 8.96 -6.31 -18.17
CA GLY A 194 9.05 -7.75 -18.09
C GLY A 194 7.84 -8.38 -17.41
N ASN A 195 7.37 -7.79 -16.31
CA ASN A 195 6.18 -8.27 -15.61
C ASN A 195 4.90 -8.07 -16.43
N LEU A 196 4.67 -6.86 -16.98
CA LEU A 196 3.46 -6.56 -17.76
C LEU A 196 3.38 -7.34 -19.07
N CYS A 197 4.52 -7.52 -19.76
CA CYS A 197 4.58 -8.27 -21.02
C CYS A 197 4.83 -9.77 -20.83
N GLN A 198 4.92 -10.26 -19.59
CA GLN A 198 5.25 -11.65 -19.26
C GLN A 198 6.53 -12.17 -19.94
N ARG A 199 7.51 -11.28 -20.12
CA ARG A 199 8.77 -11.61 -20.81
C ARG A 199 9.83 -11.95 -19.77
N LYS A 200 10.31 -13.20 -19.79
CA LYS A 200 11.33 -13.71 -18.86
C LYS A 200 12.65 -12.92 -18.92
N VAL A 201 13.12 -12.58 -20.11
CA VAL A 201 14.41 -11.91 -20.33
C VAL A 201 14.50 -10.54 -19.64
N PRO A 202 13.62 -9.55 -19.91
CA PRO A 202 13.67 -8.25 -19.23
C PRO A 202 13.39 -8.34 -17.72
N LEU A 203 12.53 -9.27 -17.28
CA LEU A 203 12.30 -9.47 -15.85
C LEU A 203 13.54 -10.04 -15.15
N SER A 204 14.21 -11.02 -15.76
CA SER A 204 15.48 -11.57 -15.26
C SER A 204 16.59 -10.51 -15.22
N LEU A 205 16.67 -9.65 -16.25
CA LEU A 205 17.61 -8.53 -16.28
C LEU A 205 17.37 -7.55 -15.11
N SER A 206 16.10 -7.23 -14.82
CA SER A 206 15.75 -6.41 -13.65
C SER A 206 16.16 -7.07 -12.33
N LEU A 207 15.99 -8.38 -12.18
CA LEU A 207 16.43 -9.10 -10.98
C LEU A 207 17.95 -9.09 -10.84
N ALA A 208 18.68 -9.31 -11.94
CA ALA A 208 20.13 -9.22 -11.95
C ALA A 208 20.63 -7.81 -11.57
N LEU A 209 19.98 -6.75 -12.08
CA LEU A 209 20.29 -5.35 -11.73
C LEU A 209 19.94 -4.99 -10.28
N THR A 210 19.16 -5.81 -9.58
CA THR A 210 18.90 -5.60 -8.14
C THR A 210 20.16 -5.83 -7.31
N VAL A 211 21.10 -6.66 -7.77
CA VAL A 211 22.38 -6.91 -7.07
C VAL A 211 23.25 -5.65 -7.01
N PRO A 212 23.66 -5.03 -8.14
CA PRO A 212 24.45 -3.80 -8.08
C PRO A 212 23.69 -2.64 -7.44
N ALA A 213 22.37 -2.56 -7.59
CA ALA A 213 21.54 -1.58 -6.89
C ALA A 213 21.59 -1.75 -5.36
N ALA A 214 21.47 -2.98 -4.86
CA ALA A 214 21.57 -3.27 -3.43
C ALA A 214 22.97 -2.99 -2.88
N VAL A 215 24.03 -3.26 -3.65
CA VAL A 215 25.41 -2.91 -3.25
C VAL A 215 25.56 -1.39 -3.08
N LEU A 216 24.99 -0.59 -4.00
CA LEU A 216 25.02 0.87 -3.91
C LEU A 216 24.17 1.38 -2.74
N ALA A 217 22.99 0.78 -2.48
CA ALA A 217 22.20 1.10 -1.28
C ALA A 217 22.98 0.83 0.02
N VAL A 218 23.66 -0.32 0.09
CA VAL A 218 24.50 -0.69 1.25
C VAL A 218 25.69 0.27 1.39
N TYR A 219 26.24 0.75 0.26
CA TYR A 219 27.31 1.74 0.27
C TYR A 219 26.86 3.05 0.95
N TYR A 220 25.71 3.61 0.55
CA TYR A 220 25.15 4.82 1.20
C TYR A 220 24.71 4.58 2.66
N LEU A 221 24.32 3.34 2.98
CA LEU A 221 23.94 2.98 4.34
C LEU A 221 25.14 2.87 5.30
N LEU A 222 26.24 2.27 4.86
CA LEU A 222 27.33 1.83 5.77
C LEU A 222 28.72 2.41 5.45
N LEU A 223 29.02 2.69 4.19
CA LEU A 223 30.39 2.95 3.71
C LEU A 223 30.65 4.42 3.36
N GLN A 224 29.60 5.23 3.24
CA GLN A 224 29.71 6.67 2.98
C GLN A 224 30.45 7.40 4.11
N THR A 225 31.28 8.39 3.76
CA THR A 225 32.16 9.11 4.70
C THR A 225 31.41 9.72 5.88
N TYR A 226 30.26 10.35 5.60
CA TYR A 226 29.33 10.83 6.63
C TYR A 226 27.95 10.31 6.29
N SER A 227 27.42 9.36 7.07
CA SER A 227 26.05 8.86 6.93
C SER A 227 25.15 9.52 7.99
N LEU A 228 24.13 10.26 7.55
CA LEU A 228 23.12 10.85 8.43
C LEU A 228 22.03 9.83 8.73
N ARG A 229 21.34 10.01 9.87
CA ARG A 229 20.23 9.12 10.27
C ARG A 229 19.10 9.06 9.24
N LEU A 230 18.86 10.17 8.54
CA LEU A 230 17.84 10.24 7.48
C LEU A 230 18.20 9.31 6.31
N GLU A 231 19.45 9.36 5.84
CA GLU A 231 19.94 8.52 4.74
C GLU A 231 19.90 7.05 5.13
N ALA A 232 20.34 6.72 6.35
CA ALA A 232 20.27 5.35 6.85
C ALA A 232 18.83 4.79 6.86
N PHE A 233 17.85 5.59 7.28
CA PHE A 233 16.44 5.20 7.24
C PHE A 233 15.94 5.02 5.80
N LEU A 234 16.32 5.94 4.90
CA LEU A 234 15.94 5.90 3.50
C LEU A 234 16.52 4.67 2.78
N SER A 235 17.81 4.37 2.98
CA SER A 235 18.48 3.22 2.36
C SER A 235 17.97 1.89 2.94
N ALA A 236 17.62 1.83 4.23
CA ALA A 236 17.03 0.64 4.85
C ALA A 236 15.66 0.27 4.24
N ILE A 237 14.78 1.27 4.03
CA ILE A 237 13.49 1.05 3.35
C ILE A 237 13.71 0.62 1.90
N LEU A 238 14.69 1.21 1.21
CA LEU A 238 15.01 0.85 -0.17
C LEU A 238 15.46 -0.62 -0.30
N LEU A 239 16.29 -1.09 0.64
CA LEU A 239 16.70 -2.49 0.74
C LEU A 239 15.52 -3.44 1.00
N LEU A 240 14.52 -3.00 1.79
CA LEU A 240 13.30 -3.76 1.99
C LEU A 240 12.51 -3.90 0.68
N PHE A 241 12.36 -2.83 -0.10
CA PHE A 241 11.76 -2.88 -1.43
C PHE A 241 12.47 -3.89 -2.33
N TYR A 242 13.81 -3.86 -2.36
CA TYR A 242 14.59 -4.83 -3.15
C TYR A 242 14.36 -6.26 -2.73
N GLY A 243 14.31 -6.55 -1.42
CA GLY A 243 14.05 -7.90 -0.92
C GLY A 243 12.68 -8.42 -1.35
N LEU A 244 11.64 -7.59 -1.25
CA LEU A 244 10.28 -7.96 -1.66
C LEU A 244 10.16 -8.12 -3.18
N GLU A 245 10.77 -7.22 -3.95
CA GLU A 245 10.77 -7.28 -5.43
C GLU A 245 11.55 -8.48 -5.95
N LEU A 246 12.67 -8.85 -5.33
CA LEU A 246 13.42 -10.07 -5.66
C LEU A 246 12.57 -11.31 -5.43
N LEU A 247 11.93 -11.40 -4.26
CA LEU A 247 11.08 -12.54 -3.90
C LEU A 247 9.93 -12.69 -4.90
N LEU A 248 9.15 -11.62 -5.11
CA LEU A 248 7.99 -11.66 -6.00
C LEU A 248 8.38 -11.79 -7.47
N GLY A 249 9.49 -11.17 -7.90
CA GLY A 249 10.00 -11.28 -9.25
C GLY A 249 10.50 -12.69 -9.58
N PHE A 250 11.14 -13.37 -8.62
CA PHE A 250 11.52 -14.77 -8.78
C PHE A 250 10.29 -15.68 -8.89
N LEU A 251 9.29 -15.51 -8.00
CA LEU A 251 8.02 -16.23 -8.09
C LEU A 251 7.30 -15.99 -9.43
N ALA A 252 7.34 -14.75 -9.94
CA ALA A 252 6.79 -14.43 -11.24
C ALA A 252 7.52 -15.14 -12.39
N LEU A 253 8.85 -15.25 -12.35
CA LEU A 253 9.61 -16.02 -13.33
C LEU A 253 9.25 -17.52 -13.33
N LEU A 254 9.14 -18.13 -12.15
CA LEU A 254 8.72 -19.54 -12.02
C LEU A 254 7.30 -19.76 -12.55
N SER A 255 6.39 -18.82 -12.30
CA SER A 255 5.05 -18.87 -12.85
C SER A 255 5.01 -18.72 -14.37
N PHE A 256 5.98 -18.03 -14.97
CA PHE A 256 6.09 -17.90 -16.42
C PHE A 256 6.78 -19.11 -17.07
N SER A 257 7.51 -19.94 -16.31
CA SER A 257 8.16 -21.14 -16.85
C SER A 257 7.26 -22.37 -16.94
N SER A 258 6.17 -22.43 -16.18
CA SER A 258 5.24 -23.57 -16.22
C SER A 258 4.29 -23.58 -17.42
N THR A 259 4.44 -22.64 -18.36
CA THR A 259 3.62 -22.55 -19.58
C THR A 259 4.52 -22.70 -20.80
N ASP A 260 5.10 -23.88 -20.98
CA ASP A 260 5.50 -24.32 -22.32
C ASP A 260 4.28 -24.97 -22.98
N PRO A 261 3.85 -24.52 -24.17
CA PRO A 261 2.74 -25.12 -24.88
C PRO A 261 3.20 -26.43 -25.51
N TYR A 262 2.60 -27.54 -25.08
CA TYR A 262 2.38 -28.67 -25.99
C TYR A 262 1.21 -28.32 -26.91
#